data_AF-A0A182SAT8-F1
#
_entry.id   AF-A0A182SAT8-F1
#
_cell.length_a   1.000
_cell.length_b   1.000
_cell.length_c   1.000
_cell.angle_alpha   90.00
_cell.angle_beta   90.00
_cell.angle_gamma   90.00
#
_symmetry.space_group_name_H-M   'P 1'
#
loop_
_entity.id
_entity.type
_entity.pdbx_description
1 polymer ?
#
loop_
_entity_poly.entity_id
_entity_poly.type
_entity_poly.pdbx_seq_one_letter_code
_entity_poly.pdbx_strand_id
1 'polypeptide(L)'
;MLRAISLLFALIAAANCDQLSVLYAPKAVEFSGNSRLDAEALPEVFGATLGYSVSLPTEWDGMIIKDPFNTANGAVVVVAEGLESVTVEGAKSYQLDGNTGSVALSELIQKSADHQGVSFEVDLKESSDNFATPLGTVQPDDEEVKPQHLKPKSNKADSDFLRQIAFLNGLSDLLVTSTDRIPTVHIVRVSFEALVAAHEPNSPALEEAKKLFVNALAGLETASEKAFDGAVIVGLVTASEGQLVVRSKRQATQPKQDEVDDNPMNLADKYNGNYPVMFNIILWFSVVLVFSLIAISIVIGTMDPGRDSIIYRMTSTRMKKDN
;
A
#
# COMPACT_ATOMS: atom_id res chain seq x y z
N MET A 1 24.81 -9.07 -25.53
CA MET A 1 23.75 -9.97 -25.06
C MET A 1 23.90 -10.36 -23.58
N LEU A 2 25.09 -10.77 -23.12
CA LEU A 2 25.32 -11.10 -21.69
C LEU A 2 25.05 -9.93 -20.71
N ARG A 3 25.34 -8.67 -21.11
CA ARG A 3 25.05 -7.48 -20.31
C ARG A 3 23.55 -7.16 -20.18
N ALA A 4 22.74 -7.49 -21.20
CA ALA A 4 21.29 -7.28 -21.15
C ALA A 4 20.60 -8.32 -20.27
N ILE A 5 21.10 -9.56 -20.29
CA ILE A 5 20.63 -10.65 -19.41
C ILE A 5 20.98 -10.36 -17.93
N SER A 6 22.17 -9.80 -17.67
CA SER A 6 22.58 -9.41 -16.31
C SER A 6 21.78 -8.23 -15.76
N LEU A 7 21.33 -7.30 -16.62
CA LEU A 7 20.42 -6.21 -16.26
C LEU A 7 19.01 -6.72 -15.96
N LEU A 8 18.54 -7.72 -16.72
CA LEU A 8 17.26 -8.39 -16.45
C LEU A 8 17.28 -9.16 -15.12
N PHE A 9 18.40 -9.83 -14.79
CA PHE A 9 18.58 -10.49 -13.50
C PHE A 9 18.74 -9.51 -12.33
N ALA A 10 19.38 -8.37 -12.54
CA ALA A 10 19.47 -7.30 -11.54
C ALA A 10 18.12 -6.64 -11.27
N LEU A 11 17.25 -6.52 -12.29
CA LEU A 11 15.87 -6.06 -12.14
C LEU A 11 14.98 -7.05 -11.35
N ILE A 12 15.31 -8.35 -11.37
CA ILE A 12 14.60 -9.39 -10.59
C ILE A 12 15.15 -9.45 -9.15
N ALA A 13 16.42 -9.10 -8.94
CA ALA A 13 17.06 -9.09 -7.62
C ALA A 13 16.75 -7.84 -6.77
N ALA A 14 16.15 -6.80 -7.36
CA ALA A 14 15.68 -5.61 -6.67
C ALA A 14 14.17 -5.67 -6.38
N ALA A 15 13.64 -6.87 -6.13
CA ALA A 15 12.33 -7.00 -5.53
C ALA A 15 12.47 -6.60 -4.06
N ASN A 16 12.12 -5.35 -3.74
CA ASN A 16 11.86 -4.92 -2.37
C ASN A 16 10.84 -5.90 -1.79
N CYS A 17 11.26 -6.70 -0.81
CA CYS A 17 10.41 -7.69 -0.18
C CYS A 17 10.01 -7.12 1.16
N ASP A 18 8.74 -6.75 1.27
CA ASP A 18 8.08 -6.50 2.54
C ASP A 18 8.17 -7.76 3.42
N GLN A 19 8.05 -7.62 4.74
CA GLN A 19 8.21 -8.72 5.68
C GLN A 19 7.11 -8.71 6.72
N LEU A 20 6.49 -9.87 6.95
CA LEU A 20 5.67 -10.14 8.12
C LEU A 20 6.54 -10.77 9.21
N SER A 21 6.53 -10.18 10.40
CA SER A 21 7.16 -10.75 11.59
C SER A 21 6.10 -10.95 12.67
N VAL A 22 5.84 -12.21 13.03
CA VAL A 22 4.94 -12.56 14.13
C VAL A 22 5.72 -12.46 15.43
N LEU A 23 5.35 -11.48 16.27
CA LEU A 23 5.99 -11.20 17.55
C LEU A 23 5.43 -12.11 18.64
N TYR A 24 4.10 -12.20 18.71
CA TYR A 24 3.39 -13.05 19.65
C TYR A 24 2.22 -13.76 18.96
N ALA A 25 2.00 -15.02 19.32
CA ALA A 25 0.89 -15.82 18.80
C ALA A 25 0.18 -16.57 19.93
N PRO A 26 -1.15 -16.72 19.87
CA PRO A 26 -1.90 -17.47 20.86
C PRO A 26 -1.60 -18.97 20.74
N LYS A 27 -1.78 -19.73 21.83
CA LYS A 27 -1.51 -21.19 21.86
C LYS A 27 -2.30 -22.00 20.82
N ALA A 28 -3.43 -21.48 20.36
CA ALA A 28 -4.28 -22.10 19.36
C ALA A 28 -3.72 -22.04 17.94
N VAL A 29 -2.71 -21.19 17.69
CA VAL A 29 -2.10 -21.00 16.37
C VAL A 29 -0.60 -21.23 16.45
N GLU A 30 -0.05 -21.95 15.48
CA GLU A 30 1.39 -22.14 15.34
C GLU A 30 1.86 -21.61 14.00
N PHE A 31 2.85 -20.72 14.06
CA PHE A 31 3.53 -20.20 12.88
C PHE A 31 4.79 -21.04 12.64
N SER A 32 4.87 -21.66 11.47
CA SER A 32 5.99 -22.54 11.09
C SER A 32 6.40 -22.29 9.62
N GLY A 33 7.36 -23.05 9.10
CA GLY A 33 7.82 -22.86 7.70
C GLY A 33 8.62 -21.59 7.45
N ASN A 34 9.07 -21.42 6.20
CA ASN A 34 9.82 -20.26 5.71
C ASN A 34 9.34 -19.86 4.29
N SER A 35 8.16 -20.33 3.88
CA SER A 35 7.57 -20.01 2.58
C SER A 35 7.16 -18.54 2.54
N ARG A 36 7.18 -17.99 1.32
CA ARG A 36 6.74 -16.63 1.07
C ARG A 36 5.21 -16.54 1.17
N LEU A 37 4.73 -15.43 1.68
CA LEU A 37 3.31 -15.14 1.84
C LEU A 37 2.90 -14.05 0.83
N ASP A 38 1.82 -14.25 0.10
CA ASP A 38 1.25 -13.18 -0.73
C ASP A 38 0.80 -12.01 0.16
N ALA A 39 1.22 -10.79 -0.16
CA ALA A 39 0.88 -9.61 0.60
C ALA A 39 -0.65 -9.36 0.67
N GLU A 40 -1.41 -9.78 -0.36
CA GLU A 40 -2.88 -9.71 -0.36
C GLU A 40 -3.53 -10.69 0.64
N ALA A 41 -2.80 -11.73 1.07
CA ALA A 41 -3.30 -12.73 2.00
C ALA A 41 -3.12 -12.35 3.49
N LEU A 42 -2.45 -11.23 3.80
CA LEU A 42 -2.26 -10.77 5.18
C LEU A 42 -3.57 -10.67 6.00
N PRO A 43 -4.66 -10.07 5.47
CA PRO A 43 -5.92 -9.99 6.20
C PRO A 43 -6.55 -11.36 6.47
N GLU A 44 -6.28 -12.34 5.60
CA GLU A 44 -6.72 -13.71 5.78
C GLU A 44 -5.96 -14.41 6.89
N VAL A 45 -4.65 -14.19 7.00
CA VAL A 45 -3.83 -14.74 8.09
C VAL A 45 -4.32 -14.22 9.44
N PHE A 46 -4.42 -12.90 9.61
CA PHE A 46 -4.93 -12.32 10.86
C PHE A 46 -6.40 -12.68 11.10
N GLY A 47 -7.25 -12.63 10.08
CA GLY A 47 -8.66 -13.04 10.18
C GLY A 47 -8.83 -14.50 10.62
N ALA A 48 -8.06 -15.42 10.05
CA ALA A 48 -8.08 -16.83 10.42
C ALA A 48 -7.62 -17.05 11.88
N THR A 49 -6.63 -16.31 12.37
CA THR A 49 -6.23 -16.37 13.78
C THR A 49 -7.30 -15.87 14.74
N LEU A 50 -8.14 -14.92 14.30
CA LEU A 50 -9.32 -14.44 15.03
C LEU A 50 -10.53 -15.38 14.90
N GLY A 51 -10.45 -16.43 14.07
CA GLY A 51 -11.55 -17.35 13.81
C GLY A 51 -12.52 -16.89 12.73
N TYR A 52 -12.18 -15.86 11.94
CA TYR A 52 -13.00 -15.41 10.81
C TYR A 52 -12.89 -16.38 9.63
N SER A 53 -13.93 -16.42 8.80
CA SER A 53 -13.92 -17.21 7.58
C SER A 53 -12.95 -16.62 6.55
N VAL A 54 -12.11 -17.49 5.97
CA VAL A 54 -11.15 -17.14 4.93
C VAL A 54 -11.84 -17.10 3.57
N SER A 55 -11.71 -15.99 2.83
CA SER A 55 -12.34 -15.82 1.51
C SER A 55 -11.45 -16.25 0.35
N LEU A 56 -10.12 -16.16 0.53
CA LEU A 56 -9.13 -16.47 -0.49
C LEU A 56 -8.41 -17.79 -0.14
N PRO A 57 -8.45 -18.81 -1.02
CA PRO A 57 -7.65 -20.01 -0.79
C PRO A 57 -6.16 -19.66 -0.90
N THR A 58 -5.41 -19.84 0.19
CA THR A 58 -3.96 -19.64 0.21
C THR A 58 -3.26 -21.00 0.22
N GLU A 59 -2.26 -21.21 -0.63
CA GLU A 59 -1.37 -22.40 -0.58
C GLU A 59 -0.26 -22.25 0.46
N TRP A 60 -0.27 -21.15 1.23
CA TRP A 60 0.75 -20.85 2.22
C TRP A 60 0.66 -21.80 3.41
N ASP A 61 1.78 -22.47 3.72
CA ASP A 61 1.94 -23.47 4.78
C ASP A 61 2.51 -22.89 6.08
N GLY A 62 2.61 -21.56 6.18
CA GLY A 62 3.29 -20.90 7.29
C GLY A 62 2.49 -20.78 8.59
N MET A 63 1.21 -21.16 8.58
CA MET A 63 0.31 -21.08 9.74
C MET A 63 -0.53 -22.34 9.88
N ILE A 64 -0.63 -22.85 11.11
CA ILE A 64 -1.45 -24.01 11.46
C ILE A 64 -2.34 -23.64 12.65
N ILE A 65 -3.65 -23.82 12.49
CA ILE A 65 -4.62 -23.69 13.58
C ILE A 65 -4.70 -25.03 14.32
N LYS A 66 -4.19 -25.06 15.56
CA LYS A 66 -4.23 -26.25 16.44
C LYS A 66 -5.59 -26.42 17.11
N ASP A 67 -6.21 -25.32 17.50
CA ASP A 67 -7.50 -25.32 18.18
C ASP A 67 -8.43 -24.23 17.60
N PRO A 68 -9.42 -24.60 16.77
CA PRO A 68 -10.32 -23.63 16.13
C PRO A 68 -11.39 -23.09 17.09
N PHE A 69 -11.49 -23.58 18.32
CA PHE A 69 -12.51 -23.12 19.29
C PHE A 69 -11.95 -22.15 20.34
N ASN A 70 -10.63 -22.02 20.43
CA ASN A 70 -9.94 -21.12 21.35
C ASN A 70 -9.04 -20.13 20.57
N THR A 71 -9.61 -19.48 19.56
CA THR A 71 -8.92 -18.52 18.69
C THR A 71 -8.48 -17.25 19.43
N ALA A 72 -7.72 -16.39 18.74
CA ALA A 72 -7.39 -15.07 19.28
C ALA A 72 -8.67 -14.24 19.47
N ASN A 73 -8.73 -13.48 20.56
CA ASN A 73 -9.75 -12.47 20.81
C ASN A 73 -9.34 -11.09 20.29
N GLY A 74 -8.06 -10.90 19.97
CA GLY A 74 -7.50 -9.65 19.48
C GLY A 74 -6.38 -9.83 18.48
N ALA A 75 -6.24 -8.88 17.57
CA ALA A 75 -5.11 -8.72 16.67
C ALA A 75 -4.52 -7.32 16.82
N VAL A 76 -3.22 -7.25 17.08
CA VAL A 76 -2.45 -6.00 17.14
C VAL A 76 -1.42 -6.06 16.04
N VAL A 77 -1.57 -5.18 15.05
CA VAL A 77 -0.70 -5.12 13.87
C VAL A 77 -0.01 -3.78 13.83
N VAL A 78 1.32 -3.81 13.90
CA VAL A 78 2.16 -2.62 13.70
C VAL A 78 2.70 -2.64 12.28
N VAL A 79 2.53 -1.55 11.55
CA VAL A 79 3.06 -1.37 10.20
C VAL A 79 4.24 -0.41 10.26
N ALA A 80 5.42 -0.85 9.85
CA ALA A 80 6.61 -0.02 9.74
C ALA A 80 6.85 0.38 8.28
N GLU A 81 6.46 1.60 7.92
CA GLU A 81 6.54 2.12 6.55
C GLU A 81 7.91 2.77 6.28
N GLY A 82 8.48 2.53 5.10
CA GLY A 82 9.81 3.01 4.71
C GLY A 82 10.97 2.12 5.15
N LEU A 83 10.70 0.90 5.64
CA LEU A 83 11.72 -0.09 5.98
C LEU A 83 11.51 -1.38 5.18
N GLU A 84 12.59 -1.95 4.65
CA GLU A 84 12.56 -3.26 3.97
C GLU A 84 12.35 -4.39 4.99
N SER A 85 13.19 -4.44 6.02
CA SER A 85 13.17 -5.49 7.04
C SER A 85 13.58 -4.94 8.41
N VAL A 86 13.01 -5.55 9.45
CA VAL A 86 13.36 -5.31 10.85
C VAL A 86 13.48 -6.65 11.53
N THR A 87 14.65 -6.93 12.09
CA THR A 87 14.90 -8.14 12.86
C THR A 87 14.45 -7.93 14.30
N VAL A 88 13.50 -8.75 14.75
CA VAL A 88 13.08 -8.80 16.16
C VAL A 88 13.49 -10.16 16.73
N GLU A 89 14.14 -10.16 17.90
CA GLU A 89 14.56 -11.40 18.56
C GLU A 89 13.33 -12.22 18.98
N GLY A 90 13.35 -13.52 18.71
CA GLY A 90 12.24 -14.43 19.06
C GLY A 90 11.06 -14.43 18.07
N ALA A 91 10.95 -13.43 17.18
CA ALA A 91 9.89 -13.33 16.21
C ALA A 91 10.07 -14.27 15.01
N LYS A 92 8.96 -14.82 14.50
CA LYS A 92 8.96 -15.64 13.29
C LYS A 92 8.68 -14.77 12.07
N SER A 93 9.61 -14.74 11.12
CA SER A 93 9.57 -13.85 9.96
C SER A 93 9.28 -14.57 8.65
N TYR A 94 8.48 -13.93 7.80
CA TYR A 94 8.07 -14.37 6.47
C TYR A 94 8.25 -13.26 5.46
N GLN A 95 8.82 -13.57 4.30
CA GLN A 95 8.91 -12.62 3.19
C GLN A 95 7.54 -12.51 2.52
N LEU A 96 7.15 -11.28 2.20
CA LEU A 96 5.92 -10.99 1.48
C LEU A 96 6.20 -10.88 -0.02
N ASP A 97 5.34 -11.48 -0.83
CA ASP A 97 5.31 -11.29 -2.27
C ASP A 97 4.35 -10.15 -2.60
N GLY A 98 4.87 -9.08 -3.22
CA GLY A 98 4.11 -7.86 -3.54
C GLY A 98 4.35 -6.71 -2.55
N ASN A 99 3.85 -5.52 -2.87
CA ASN A 99 4.00 -4.29 -2.08
C ASN A 99 2.66 -3.73 -1.56
N THR A 100 1.61 -4.55 -1.57
CA THR A 100 0.24 -4.15 -1.18
C THR A 100 -0.09 -4.48 0.27
N GLY A 101 0.83 -5.10 1.01
CA GLY A 101 0.52 -5.72 2.31
C GLY A 101 0.04 -4.71 3.35
N SER A 102 0.68 -3.54 3.41
CA SER A 102 0.27 -2.46 4.30
C SER A 102 -1.13 -1.92 4.00
N VAL A 103 -1.56 -1.92 2.73
CA VAL A 103 -2.88 -1.46 2.28
C VAL A 103 -3.93 -2.55 2.46
N ALA A 104 -3.57 -3.81 2.20
CA ALA A 104 -4.45 -4.96 2.35
C ALA A 104 -4.96 -5.07 3.80
N LEU A 105 -4.15 -4.69 4.78
CA LEU A 105 -4.54 -4.70 6.20
C LEU A 105 -5.81 -3.88 6.51
N SER A 106 -6.17 -2.87 5.73
CA SER A 106 -7.44 -2.16 5.93
C SER A 106 -8.66 -3.07 5.68
N GLU A 107 -8.54 -4.14 4.88
CA GLU A 107 -9.58 -5.15 4.73
C GLU A 107 -9.83 -5.93 6.03
N LEU A 108 -8.83 -6.06 6.91
CA LEU A 108 -8.99 -6.70 8.22
C LEU A 108 -9.96 -5.93 9.12
N ILE A 109 -9.95 -4.60 9.04
CA ILE A 109 -10.90 -3.72 9.76
C ILE A 109 -12.32 -4.01 9.27
N GLN A 110 -12.51 -4.12 7.96
CA GLN A 110 -13.81 -4.44 7.39
C GLN A 110 -14.30 -5.83 7.84
N LYS A 111 -13.42 -6.84 7.82
CA LYS A 111 -13.74 -8.18 8.33
C LYS A 111 -14.11 -8.16 9.82
N SER A 112 -13.38 -7.38 10.62
CA SER A 112 -13.71 -7.20 12.04
C SER A 112 -15.10 -6.61 12.21
N ALA A 113 -15.46 -5.58 11.44
CA ALA A 113 -16.78 -4.97 11.47
C ALA A 113 -17.90 -5.94 11.08
N ASP A 114 -17.69 -6.78 10.06
CA ASP A 114 -18.64 -7.81 9.63
C ASP A 114 -18.92 -8.85 10.73
N HIS A 115 -17.95 -9.08 11.63
CA HIS A 115 -18.06 -9.97 12.78
C HIS A 115 -18.42 -9.22 14.08
N GLN A 116 -18.96 -8.01 13.99
CA GLN A 116 -19.36 -7.17 15.13
C GLN A 116 -18.21 -6.79 16.09
N GLY A 117 -16.96 -6.88 15.62
CA GLY A 117 -15.77 -6.43 16.33
C GLY A 117 -15.60 -4.91 16.26
N VAL A 118 -14.98 -4.34 17.29
CA VAL A 118 -14.56 -2.93 17.29
C VAL A 118 -13.11 -2.89 16.84
N SER A 119 -12.80 -2.06 15.86
CA SER A 119 -11.44 -1.95 15.33
C SER A 119 -11.06 -0.49 15.12
N PHE A 120 -9.77 -0.19 15.18
CA PHE A 120 -9.27 1.13 14.81
C PHE A 120 -7.94 1.05 14.07
N GLU A 121 -7.70 2.10 13.29
CA GLU A 121 -6.44 2.35 12.58
C GLU A 121 -5.92 3.72 13.01
N VAL A 122 -4.65 3.78 13.39
CA VAL A 122 -3.97 5.04 13.73
C VAL A 122 -2.72 5.15 12.88
N ASP A 123 -2.61 6.25 12.13
CA ASP A 123 -1.41 6.63 11.42
C ASP A 123 -0.63 7.67 12.23
N LEU A 124 0.51 7.27 12.80
CA LEU A 124 1.33 8.13 13.64
C LEU A 124 2.16 9.14 12.82
N LYS A 125 2.18 9.01 11.49
CA LYS A 125 2.75 10.03 10.60
C LYS A 125 1.99 11.35 10.71
N GLU A 126 0.68 11.30 10.98
CA GLU A 126 -0.13 12.50 11.15
C GLU A 126 0.37 13.31 12.35
N SER A 127 0.56 14.62 12.15
CA SER A 127 0.97 15.52 13.22
C SER A 127 -0.25 15.95 14.04
N SER A 128 -0.74 15.05 14.89
CA SER A 128 -1.77 15.35 15.89
C SER A 128 -1.17 15.39 17.30
N ASP A 129 -1.77 16.19 18.18
CA ASP A 129 -1.39 16.24 19.60
C ASP A 129 -1.95 15.04 20.38
N ASN A 130 -2.99 14.40 19.86
CA ASN A 130 -3.61 13.21 20.43
C ASN A 130 -4.35 12.39 19.36
N PHE A 131 -4.51 11.10 19.63
CA PHE A 131 -5.32 10.19 18.82
C PHE A 131 -6.49 9.66 19.64
N ALA A 132 -7.71 9.96 19.22
CA ALA A 132 -8.91 9.40 19.83
C ALA A 132 -9.11 7.97 19.34
N THR A 133 -8.91 7.00 20.23
CA THR A 133 -9.17 5.58 19.95
C THR A 133 -10.36 5.09 20.77
N PRO A 134 -11.01 3.99 20.39
CA PRO A 134 -12.06 3.37 21.20
C PRO A 134 -11.59 2.95 22.61
N LEU A 135 -10.29 2.78 22.82
CA LEU A 135 -9.71 2.50 24.13
C LEU A 135 -9.56 3.76 25.01
N GLY A 136 -9.56 4.95 24.40
CA GLY A 136 -9.26 6.23 25.05
C GLY A 136 -8.43 7.16 24.17
N THR A 137 -8.08 8.33 24.70
CA THR A 137 -7.19 9.27 24.03
C THR A 137 -5.74 8.87 24.26
N VAL A 138 -5.04 8.48 23.20
CA VAL A 138 -3.61 8.19 23.27
C VAL A 138 -2.86 9.49 23.46
N GLN A 139 -2.11 9.57 24.56
CA GLN A 139 -1.14 10.64 24.82
C GLN A 139 0.26 10.07 24.61
N PRO A 140 1.21 10.89 24.12
CA PRO A 140 2.60 10.46 24.05
C PRO A 140 3.11 10.20 25.46
N ASP A 141 3.79 9.08 25.65
CA ASP A 141 4.55 8.84 26.87
C ASP A 141 5.73 9.82 26.93
N ASP A 142 5.76 10.65 27.97
CA ASP A 142 6.74 11.71 28.17
C ASP A 142 8.08 11.18 28.74
N GLU A 143 8.27 9.85 28.84
CA GLU A 143 9.57 9.29 29.19
C GLU A 143 10.66 9.81 28.22
N GLU A 144 11.57 10.65 28.74
CA GLU A 144 12.67 11.25 27.98
C GLU A 144 13.63 10.16 27.48
N VAL A 145 13.33 9.58 26.31
CA VAL A 145 14.34 8.83 25.55
C VAL A 145 15.41 9.83 25.14
N LYS A 146 16.63 9.65 25.65
CA LYS A 146 17.80 10.45 25.29
C LYS A 146 18.59 9.72 24.20
N PRO A 147 18.28 9.94 22.92
CA PRO A 147 19.06 9.34 21.86
C PRO A 147 20.48 9.93 21.82
N GLN A 148 21.44 9.10 21.44
CA GLN A 148 22.84 9.48 21.28
C GLN A 148 23.13 10.03 19.88
N HIS A 149 22.47 9.48 18.85
CA HIS A 149 22.73 9.79 17.45
C HIS A 149 21.58 10.54 16.78
N LEU A 150 20.33 10.30 17.19
CA LEU A 150 19.19 11.13 16.77
C LEU A 150 19.26 12.51 17.42
N LYS A 151 19.06 13.56 16.62
CA LYS A 151 19.19 14.96 17.06
C LYS A 151 17.85 15.69 16.91
N PRO A 152 16.88 15.46 17.81
CA PRO A 152 15.53 16.04 17.68
C PRO A 152 15.49 17.57 17.72
N LYS A 153 16.48 18.21 18.36
CA LYS A 153 16.58 19.68 18.39
C LYS A 153 17.04 20.31 17.08
N SER A 154 17.69 19.52 16.22
CA SER A 154 18.30 20.01 14.97
C SER A 154 17.61 19.48 13.73
N ASN A 155 16.98 18.30 13.81
CA ASN A 155 16.33 17.65 12.68
C ASN A 155 14.87 17.32 13.02
N LYS A 156 13.96 17.84 12.20
CA LYS A 156 12.52 17.61 12.35
C LYS A 156 12.15 16.13 12.18
N ALA A 157 12.82 15.40 11.28
CA ALA A 157 12.57 13.98 11.07
C ALA A 157 12.85 13.15 12.34
N ASP A 158 13.90 13.49 13.07
CA ASP A 158 14.27 12.82 14.33
C ASP A 158 13.24 13.11 15.43
N SER A 159 12.77 14.36 15.53
CA SER A 159 11.72 14.71 16.49
C SER A 159 10.37 14.07 16.17
N ASP A 160 10.01 14.02 14.88
CA ASP A 160 8.77 13.39 14.44
C ASP A 160 8.80 11.87 14.70
N PHE A 161 9.94 11.21 14.49
CA PHE A 161 10.09 9.79 14.81
C PHE A 161 9.98 9.51 16.32
N LEU A 162 10.68 10.28 17.16
CA LEU A 162 10.58 10.10 18.62
C LEU A 162 9.16 10.34 19.13
N ARG A 163 8.43 11.30 18.54
CA ARG A 163 7.00 11.50 18.83
C ARG A 163 6.18 10.24 18.54
N GLN A 164 6.40 9.60 17.38
CA GLN A 164 5.70 8.36 17.02
C GLN A 164 5.99 7.23 18.02
N ILE A 165 7.24 7.09 18.47
CA ILE A 165 7.61 6.09 19.48
C ILE A 165 6.93 6.39 20.83
N ALA A 166 6.87 7.65 21.24
CA ALA A 166 6.17 8.05 22.47
C ALA A 166 4.67 7.70 22.41
N PHE A 167 4.01 7.89 21.27
CA PHE A 167 2.62 7.46 21.08
C PHE A 167 2.46 5.94 21.11
N LEU A 168 3.43 5.17 20.59
CA LEU A 168 3.42 3.71 20.64
C LEU A 168 3.54 3.19 22.09
N ASN A 169 4.38 3.82 22.90
CA ASN A 169 4.48 3.53 24.34
C ASN A 169 3.19 3.92 25.08
N GLY A 170 2.65 5.11 24.82
CA GLY A 170 1.38 5.55 25.40
C GLY A 170 0.20 4.64 25.04
N LEU A 171 0.18 4.08 23.82
CA LEU A 171 -0.78 3.03 23.43
C LEU A 171 -0.62 1.75 24.25
N SER A 172 0.62 1.37 24.57
CA SER A 172 0.92 0.18 25.37
C SER A 172 0.40 0.35 26.81
N ASP A 173 0.59 1.52 27.42
CA ASP A 173 0.05 1.82 28.76
C ASP A 173 -1.47 1.84 28.79
N LEU A 174 -2.06 2.39 27.73
CA LEU A 174 -3.50 2.48 27.58
C LEU A 174 -4.12 1.08 27.41
N LEU A 175 -3.49 0.18 26.65
CA LEU A 175 -3.91 -1.22 26.52
C LEU A 175 -3.93 -1.96 27.88
N VAL A 176 -2.98 -1.70 28.76
CA VAL A 176 -2.94 -2.32 30.10
C VAL A 176 -3.98 -1.70 31.04
N THR A 177 -4.25 -0.41 30.89
CA THR A 177 -5.14 0.35 31.78
C THR A 177 -6.61 0.18 31.42
N SER A 178 -6.92 0.07 30.13
CA SER A 178 -8.29 -0.05 29.62
C SER A 178 -8.86 -1.43 29.91
N THR A 179 -9.80 -1.48 30.84
CA THR A 179 -10.50 -2.70 31.31
C THR A 179 -11.86 -2.91 30.66
N ASP A 180 -12.34 -1.92 29.89
CA ASP A 180 -13.56 -2.00 29.07
C ASP A 180 -13.32 -2.79 27.78
N ARG A 181 -14.37 -2.99 26.97
CA ARG A 181 -14.35 -3.72 25.67
C ARG A 181 -13.14 -3.34 24.82
N ILE A 182 -12.06 -4.12 24.93
CA ILE A 182 -10.84 -3.97 24.15
C ILE A 182 -11.20 -4.22 22.67
N PRO A 183 -10.81 -3.34 21.73
CA PRO A 183 -11.03 -3.55 20.31
C PRO A 183 -10.46 -4.89 19.86
N THR A 184 -11.14 -5.54 18.92
CA THR A 184 -10.70 -6.81 18.34
C THR A 184 -9.52 -6.64 17.39
N VAL A 185 -9.41 -5.50 16.70
CA VAL A 185 -8.31 -5.23 15.76
C VAL A 185 -7.72 -3.84 15.98
N HIS A 186 -6.40 -3.79 16.15
CA HIS A 186 -5.62 -2.58 16.31
C HIS A 186 -4.58 -2.52 15.18
N ILE A 187 -4.64 -1.48 14.36
CA ILE A 187 -3.65 -1.24 13.32
C ILE A 187 -2.94 0.07 13.63
N VAL A 188 -1.62 0.00 13.85
CA VAL A 188 -0.79 1.17 14.19
C VAL A 188 0.28 1.32 13.13
N ARG A 189 0.29 2.44 12.41
CA ARG A 189 1.29 2.73 11.38
C ARG A 189 2.36 3.66 11.93
N VAL A 190 3.61 3.28 11.73
CA VAL A 190 4.81 4.03 12.10
C VAL A 190 5.61 4.29 10.82
N SER A 191 5.93 5.55 10.56
CA SER A 191 6.66 5.97 9.36
C SER A 191 8.13 6.24 9.65
N PHE A 192 9.01 5.55 8.91
CA PHE A 192 10.45 5.76 8.85
C PHE A 192 10.88 6.57 7.62
N GLU A 193 9.98 6.91 6.70
CA GLU A 193 10.30 7.56 5.43
C GLU A 193 11.09 8.86 5.62
N ALA A 194 10.65 9.74 6.53
CA ALA A 194 11.31 11.00 6.81
C ALA A 194 12.72 10.79 7.40
N LEU A 195 12.92 9.72 8.16
CA LEU A 195 14.18 9.40 8.81
C LEU A 195 15.17 8.77 7.82
N VAL A 196 14.69 7.88 6.95
CA VAL A 196 15.47 7.30 5.84
C VAL A 196 15.81 8.36 4.79
N ALA A 197 14.96 9.36 4.58
CA ALA A 197 15.26 10.49 3.69
C ALA A 197 16.29 11.46 4.30
N ALA A 198 16.30 11.61 5.63
CA ALA A 198 17.20 12.53 6.32
C ALA A 198 18.58 11.94 6.63
N HIS A 199 18.70 10.62 6.74
CA HIS A 199 19.95 9.93 7.11
C HIS A 199 20.37 8.91 6.05
N GLU A 200 21.64 8.56 6.03
CA GLU A 200 22.14 7.51 5.14
C GLU A 200 21.59 6.11 5.53
N PRO A 201 21.40 5.18 4.56
CA PRO A 201 20.82 3.85 4.81
C PRO A 201 21.54 2.99 5.86
N ASN A 202 22.81 3.26 6.14
CA ASN A 202 23.62 2.56 7.16
C ASN A 202 24.11 3.50 8.27
N SER A 203 23.41 4.61 8.49
CA SER A 203 23.78 5.58 9.52
C SER A 203 23.57 5.00 10.93
N PRO A 204 24.41 5.39 11.91
CA PRO A 204 24.22 4.97 13.30
C PRO A 204 22.91 5.53 13.91
N ALA A 205 22.38 6.62 13.35
CA ALA A 205 21.08 7.18 13.72
C ALA A 205 19.91 6.27 13.33
N LEU A 206 19.93 5.69 12.12
CA LEU A 206 18.90 4.75 11.69
C LEU A 206 18.96 3.42 12.49
N GLU A 207 20.17 2.94 12.79
CA GLU A 207 20.35 1.77 13.67
C GLU A 207 19.84 2.01 15.09
N GLU A 208 20.08 3.20 15.65
CA GLU A 208 19.50 3.61 16.93
C GLU A 208 17.97 3.69 16.85
N ALA A 209 17.40 4.28 15.80
CA ALA A 209 15.96 4.37 15.58
C ALA A 209 15.31 2.98 15.52
N LYS A 210 15.90 2.04 14.77
CA LYS A 210 15.43 0.64 14.71
C LYS A 210 15.45 -0.01 16.10
N LYS A 211 16.51 0.20 16.89
CA LYS A 211 16.59 -0.33 18.26
C LYS A 211 15.51 0.23 19.18
N LEU A 212 15.28 1.55 19.13
CA LEU A 212 14.22 2.19 19.91
C LEU A 212 12.83 1.65 19.53
N PHE A 213 12.59 1.45 18.23
CA PHE A 213 11.35 0.87 17.74
C PHE A 213 11.15 -0.58 18.21
N VAL A 214 12.19 -1.42 18.13
CA VAL A 214 12.13 -2.81 18.65
C VAL A 214 11.87 -2.85 20.15
N ASN A 215 12.45 -1.93 20.93
CA ASN A 215 12.19 -1.84 22.36
C ASN A 215 10.73 -1.45 22.65
N ALA A 216 10.19 -0.48 21.90
CA ALA A 216 8.78 -0.08 22.03
C ALA A 216 7.83 -1.21 21.62
N LEU A 217 8.16 -1.97 20.57
CA LEU A 217 7.42 -3.17 20.16
C LEU A 217 7.38 -4.24 21.27
N ALA A 218 8.49 -4.46 21.98
CA ALA A 218 8.53 -5.41 23.10
C ALA A 218 7.62 -4.96 24.27
N GLY A 219 7.55 -3.65 24.52
CA GLY A 219 6.59 -3.06 25.47
C GLY A 219 5.14 -3.31 25.04
N LEU A 220 4.83 -3.07 23.78
CA LEU A 220 3.50 -3.29 23.19
C LEU A 220 3.10 -4.77 23.20
N GLU A 221 4.04 -5.67 22.90
CA GLU A 221 3.84 -7.13 22.97
C GLU A 221 3.41 -7.56 24.38
N THR A 222 4.18 -7.13 25.39
CA THR A 222 3.90 -7.44 26.80
C THR A 222 2.57 -6.84 27.26
N ALA A 223 2.24 -5.62 26.82
CA ALA A 223 0.97 -4.98 27.10
C ALA A 223 -0.21 -5.73 26.46
N SER A 224 -0.05 -6.14 25.21
CA SER A 224 -1.06 -6.89 24.45
C SER A 224 -1.31 -8.26 25.06
N GLU A 225 -0.26 -9.00 25.43
CA GLU A 225 -0.41 -10.30 26.10
C GLU A 225 -1.25 -10.17 27.38
N LYS A 226 -0.96 -9.15 28.21
CA LYS A 226 -1.70 -8.90 29.46
C LYS A 226 -3.14 -8.47 29.21
N ALA A 227 -3.38 -7.61 28.23
CA ALA A 227 -4.69 -7.09 27.90
C ALA A 227 -5.66 -8.20 27.43
N PHE A 228 -5.15 -9.20 26.72
CA PHE A 228 -5.95 -10.28 26.13
C PHE A 228 -5.77 -11.65 26.80
N ASP A 229 -5.12 -11.73 27.97
CA ASP A 229 -4.81 -12.99 28.68
C ASP A 229 -4.13 -14.04 27.78
N GLY A 230 -3.22 -13.59 26.92
CA GLY A 230 -2.49 -14.42 25.94
C GLY A 230 -3.30 -14.88 24.72
N ALA A 231 -4.57 -14.48 24.59
CA ALA A 231 -5.41 -14.76 23.42
C ALA A 231 -5.31 -13.64 22.36
N VAL A 232 -4.09 -13.22 22.00
CA VAL A 232 -3.83 -12.15 21.02
C VAL A 232 -2.80 -12.59 20.00
N ILE A 233 -2.92 -12.08 18.77
CA ILE A 233 -1.84 -12.11 17.79
C ILE A 233 -1.21 -10.72 17.69
N VAL A 234 0.12 -10.66 17.82
CA VAL A 234 0.89 -9.43 17.63
C VAL A 234 1.79 -9.60 16.41
N GLY A 235 1.58 -8.79 15.39
CA GLY A 235 2.32 -8.84 14.13
C GLY A 235 2.97 -7.51 13.78
N LEU A 236 4.17 -7.57 13.23
CA LEU A 236 4.87 -6.45 12.59
C LEU A 236 4.89 -6.68 11.07
N VAL A 237 4.43 -5.70 10.30
CA VAL A 237 4.51 -5.71 8.84
C VAL A 237 5.43 -4.57 8.41
N THR A 238 6.52 -4.88 7.72
CA THR A 238 7.38 -3.86 7.10
C THR A 238 6.89 -3.57 5.69
N ALA A 239 6.92 -2.30 5.30
CA ALA A 239 6.60 -1.86 3.95
C ALA A 239 7.74 -0.98 3.43
N SER A 240 8.45 -1.44 2.40
CA SER A 240 9.62 -0.73 1.87
C SER A 240 9.25 0.59 1.21
N GLU A 241 8.06 0.66 0.61
CA GLU A 241 7.45 1.88 0.10
C GLU A 241 6.30 2.24 1.05
N GLY A 242 6.23 3.47 1.57
CA GLY A 242 4.98 3.95 2.17
C GLY A 242 3.90 4.02 1.10
N GLN A 243 2.64 4.34 1.47
CA GLN A 243 1.46 4.29 0.59
C GLN A 243 1.65 4.94 -0.81
N LEU A 244 2.35 4.28 -1.72
CA LEU A 244 2.50 4.64 -3.11
C LEU A 244 1.36 3.95 -3.83
N VAL A 245 0.21 4.63 -3.81
CA VAL A 245 -0.88 4.55 -4.79
C VAL A 245 -0.91 3.23 -5.56
N VAL A 246 -1.21 2.12 -4.88
CA VAL A 246 -1.67 0.94 -5.58
C VAL A 246 -3.14 1.14 -5.83
N ARG A 247 -3.49 1.11 -7.11
CA ARG A 247 -4.83 1.18 -7.67
C ARG A 247 -5.78 0.35 -6.79
N SER A 248 -6.52 1.02 -5.90
CA SER A 248 -7.76 0.49 -5.31
C SER A 248 -8.49 -0.22 -6.46
N LYS A 249 -8.79 -1.51 -6.29
CA LYS A 249 -9.75 -2.18 -7.16
C LYS A 249 -11.05 -1.38 -7.04
N ARG A 250 -11.21 -0.39 -7.93
CA ARG A 250 -12.30 0.58 -8.02
C ARG A 250 -13.40 0.34 -7.00
N GLN A 251 -13.18 0.73 -5.75
CA GLN A 251 -14.29 0.98 -4.86
C GLN A 251 -14.82 2.32 -5.35
N ALA A 252 -15.98 2.29 -5.99
CA ALA A 252 -16.56 3.46 -6.62
C ALA A 252 -16.62 4.60 -5.59
N THR A 253 -15.82 5.65 -5.81
CA THR A 253 -16.05 6.96 -5.19
C THR A 253 -17.51 7.28 -5.41
N GLN A 254 -18.28 7.45 -4.33
CA GLN A 254 -19.65 7.96 -4.42
C GLN A 254 -19.60 9.25 -5.25
N PRO A 255 -20.23 9.29 -6.44
CA PRO A 255 -20.21 10.50 -7.23
C PRO A 255 -21.00 11.56 -6.46
N LYS A 256 -20.41 12.77 -6.38
CA LYS A 256 -21.10 13.98 -5.93
C LYS A 256 -22.47 14.04 -6.60
N GLN A 257 -23.49 14.16 -5.76
CA GLN A 257 -24.86 14.46 -6.16
C GLN A 257 -24.84 15.75 -6.96
N ASP A 258 -25.00 15.66 -8.28
CA ASP A 258 -25.52 16.75 -9.09
C ASP A 258 -26.43 16.16 -10.18
N GLU A 259 -27.72 16.43 -9.95
CA GLU A 259 -28.85 16.58 -10.88
C GLU A 259 -29.45 15.35 -11.62
N VAL A 260 -30.68 15.03 -11.17
CA VAL A 260 -31.70 14.15 -11.77
C VAL A 260 -31.31 12.68 -11.87
N ASP A 261 -31.40 12.02 -10.71
CA ASP A 261 -31.25 10.57 -10.54
C ASP A 261 -32.48 9.83 -11.11
N ASP A 262 -32.35 9.36 -12.35
CA ASP A 262 -33.34 8.49 -13.01
C ASP A 262 -33.20 7.00 -12.56
N ASN A 263 -32.32 6.71 -11.58
CA ASN A 263 -32.00 5.33 -11.21
C ASN A 263 -31.63 5.13 -9.71
N PRO A 264 -32.63 5.22 -8.80
CA PRO A 264 -32.43 5.24 -7.34
C PRO A 264 -31.86 3.96 -6.72
N MET A 265 -31.64 2.91 -7.53
CA MET A 265 -31.16 1.61 -7.06
C MET A 265 -29.81 1.20 -7.68
N ASN A 266 -29.07 2.13 -8.31
CA ASN A 266 -27.78 1.85 -8.94
C ASN A 266 -27.86 0.66 -9.93
N LEU A 267 -28.93 0.61 -10.73
CA LEU A 267 -29.06 -0.42 -11.77
C LEU A 267 -28.10 -0.10 -12.91
N ALA A 268 -27.55 -1.14 -13.52
CA ALA A 268 -26.71 -1.01 -14.71
C ALA A 268 -27.46 -0.26 -15.83
N ASP A 269 -26.72 0.59 -16.55
CA ASP A 269 -27.23 1.26 -17.73
C ASP A 269 -27.73 0.24 -18.77
N LYS A 270 -28.95 0.45 -19.25
CA LYS A 270 -29.55 -0.43 -20.25
C LYS A 270 -28.99 -0.08 -21.62
N TYR A 271 -27.97 -0.82 -22.05
CA TYR A 271 -27.50 -0.75 -23.43
C TYR A 271 -28.56 -1.33 -24.39
N ASN A 272 -28.72 -0.67 -25.54
CA ASN A 272 -29.55 -1.21 -26.61
C ASN A 272 -28.90 -2.50 -27.15
N GLY A 273 -29.68 -3.56 -27.37
CA GLY A 273 -29.17 -4.81 -27.96
C GLY A 273 -28.52 -4.63 -29.33
N ASN A 274 -28.86 -3.55 -30.05
CA ASN A 274 -28.25 -3.19 -31.34
C ASN A 274 -26.93 -2.42 -31.21
N TYR A 275 -26.44 -2.15 -29.99
CA TYR A 275 -25.19 -1.43 -29.75
C TYR A 275 -23.99 -2.01 -30.53
N PRO A 276 -23.76 -3.33 -30.58
CA PRO A 276 -22.63 -3.90 -31.34
C PRO A 276 -22.71 -3.61 -32.84
N VAL A 277 -23.92 -3.55 -33.40
CA VAL A 277 -24.14 -3.26 -34.83
C VAL A 277 -23.88 -1.79 -35.12
N MET A 278 -24.46 -0.90 -34.32
CA MET A 278 -24.28 0.55 -34.46
C MET A 278 -22.83 0.97 -34.28
N PHE A 279 -22.14 0.40 -33.28
CA PHE A 279 -20.73 0.67 -33.04
C PHE A 279 -19.87 0.32 -34.25
N ASN A 280 -20.06 -0.87 -34.83
CA ASN A 280 -19.28 -1.29 -36.00
C ASN A 280 -19.56 -0.43 -37.24
N ILE A 281 -20.81 -0.05 -37.48
CA ILE A 281 -21.15 0.84 -38.60
C ILE A 281 -20.43 2.18 -38.45
N ILE A 282 -20.50 2.80 -37.27
CA ILE A 282 -19.87 4.11 -37.03
C ILE A 282 -18.34 4.01 -37.11
N LEU A 283 -17.75 2.97 -36.50
CA LEU A 283 -16.30 2.78 -36.48
C LEU A 283 -15.74 2.65 -37.89
N TRP A 284 -16.26 1.72 -38.70
CA TRP A 284 -15.74 1.50 -40.05
C TRP A 284 -16.07 2.65 -41.01
N PHE A 285 -17.24 3.27 -40.86
CA PHE A 285 -17.61 4.44 -41.64
C PHE A 285 -16.67 5.63 -41.35
N SER A 286 -16.35 5.88 -40.08
CA SER A 286 -15.41 6.93 -39.68
C SER A 286 -14.00 6.67 -40.23
N VAL A 287 -13.51 5.43 -40.12
CA VAL A 287 -12.19 5.04 -40.64
C VAL A 287 -12.10 5.28 -42.15
N VAL A 288 -13.09 4.84 -42.92
CA VAL A 288 -13.12 5.05 -44.38
C VAL A 288 -13.16 6.54 -44.71
N LEU A 289 -14.00 7.32 -44.03
CA LEU A 289 -14.08 8.76 -44.25
C LEU A 289 -12.76 9.49 -44.01
N VAL A 290 -12.04 9.13 -42.94
CA VAL A 290 -10.75 9.73 -42.61
C VAL A 290 -9.71 9.41 -43.70
N PHE A 291 -9.62 8.15 -44.14
CA PHE A 291 -8.68 7.77 -45.20
C PHE A 291 -9.04 8.41 -46.54
N SER A 292 -10.32 8.50 -46.89
CA SER A 292 -10.77 9.21 -48.09
C SER A 292 -10.40 10.69 -48.03
N LEU A 293 -10.57 11.34 -46.89
CA LEU A 293 -10.22 12.75 -46.70
C LEU A 293 -8.72 12.99 -46.85
N ILE A 294 -7.88 12.11 -46.27
CA ILE A 294 -6.43 12.15 -46.42
C ILE A 294 -6.04 11.97 -47.89
N ALA A 295 -6.62 10.99 -48.59
CA ALA A 295 -6.32 10.73 -50.00
C ALA A 295 -6.66 11.93 -50.89
N ILE A 296 -7.85 12.53 -50.71
CA ILE A 296 -8.24 13.74 -51.45
C ILE A 296 -7.31 14.90 -51.11
N SER A 297 -6.94 15.08 -49.85
CA SER A 297 -6.02 16.14 -49.42
C SER A 297 -4.65 15.99 -50.07
N ILE A 298 -4.12 14.78 -50.21
CA ILE A 298 -2.84 14.52 -50.88
C ILE A 298 -2.97 14.85 -52.36
N VAL A 299 -4.01 14.36 -53.04
CA VAL A 299 -4.22 14.61 -54.47
C VAL A 299 -4.30 16.10 -54.78
N ILE A 300 -5.07 16.87 -54.01
CA ILE A 300 -5.16 18.33 -54.16
C ILE A 300 -3.81 18.99 -53.86
N GLY A 301 -3.13 18.57 -52.79
CA GLY A 301 -1.81 19.09 -52.44
C GLY A 301 -0.73 18.83 -53.48
N THR A 302 -0.88 17.78 -54.30
CA THR A 302 0.06 17.40 -55.36
C THR A 302 -0.50 17.64 -56.76
N MET A 303 -1.57 18.42 -56.92
CA MET A 303 -2.08 18.77 -58.24
C MET A 303 -1.04 19.62 -58.99
N ASP A 304 -0.55 19.09 -60.11
CA ASP A 304 0.32 19.83 -61.02
C ASP A 304 -0.50 20.96 -61.67
N PRO A 305 -0.14 22.25 -61.49
CA PRO A 305 -0.86 23.38 -62.09
C PRO A 305 -0.78 23.41 -63.63
N GLY A 306 -0.11 22.44 -64.24
CA GLY A 306 0.04 22.32 -65.68
C GLY A 306 1.24 23.11 -66.17
N ARG A 307 1.98 22.51 -67.11
CA ARG A 307 3.23 23.06 -67.66
C ARG A 307 3.03 24.14 -68.73
N ASP A 308 1.80 24.59 -68.95
CA ASP A 308 1.43 25.57 -69.95
C ASP A 308 0.81 26.81 -69.30
N SER A 309 1.63 27.61 -68.62
CA SER A 309 1.34 29.03 -68.35
C SER A 309 2.56 29.72 -67.75
N ILE A 310 2.48 31.05 -67.68
CA ILE A 310 3.52 32.08 -67.48
C ILE A 310 4.67 31.74 -66.50
N ILE A 311 4.43 30.85 -65.53
CA ILE A 311 5.38 30.38 -64.52
C ILE A 311 6.63 29.76 -65.15
N TYR A 312 6.51 28.92 -66.18
CA TYR A 312 7.67 28.27 -66.84
C TYR A 312 8.42 29.18 -67.81
N ARG A 313 7.80 30.29 -68.24
CA ARG A 313 8.43 31.33 -69.07
C ARG A 313 9.34 32.23 -68.24
N MET A 314 9.00 32.41 -66.97
CA MET A 314 9.73 33.25 -65.99
C MET A 314 10.98 32.55 -65.43
N THR A 315 11.12 31.23 -65.54
CA THR A 315 12.21 30.46 -64.92
C THR A 315 13.29 29.95 -65.91
N SER A 316 13.16 30.17 -67.22
CA SER A 316 14.15 29.76 -68.21
C SER A 316 14.99 30.93 -68.75
N THR A 317 15.72 31.63 -67.88
CA THR A 317 16.88 32.40 -68.34
C THR A 317 18.01 31.42 -68.65
N ARG A 318 17.99 30.86 -69.86
CA ARG A 318 19.07 30.04 -70.40
C ARG A 318 20.38 30.84 -70.36
N MET A 319 21.19 30.65 -69.31
CA MET A 319 22.57 31.14 -69.27
C MET A 319 23.35 30.48 -70.40
N LYS A 320 23.64 31.25 -71.46
CA LYS A 320 24.58 30.84 -72.50
C LYS A 320 25.97 30.72 -71.86
N LYS A 321 26.57 29.54 -71.99
CA LYS A 321 28.00 29.34 -71.79
C LYS A 321 28.65 29.67 -73.13
N ASP A 322 29.13 30.90 -73.28
CA ASP A 322 29.95 31.28 -74.42
C ASP A 322 31.36 30.69 -74.19
N ASN A 323 31.87 30.02 -75.22
CA ASN A 323 33.18 29.37 -75.25
C ASN A 323 34.13 30.24 -76.07
#